data_AF-A0A2H9TMV5-F1
#
_entry.id   AF-A0A2H9TMV5-F1
#
_cell.length_a   1.000
_cell.length_b   1.000
_cell.length_c   1.000
_cell.angle_alpha   90.00
_cell.angle_beta   90.00
_cell.angle_gamma   90.00
#
_symmetry.space_group_name_H-M   'P 1'
#
loop_
_entity.id
_entity.type
_entity.pdbx_description
1 polymer ?
#
loop_
_entity_poly.entity_id
_entity_poly.type
_entity_poly.pdbx_seq_one_letter_code
_entity_poly.pdbx_strand_id
1 'polypeptide(L)'
;MLSIGRMGQAARVVLPIQLRPDGRVQLRLHVKPGARQTQITDMTENAIGLQVAAPPREGAANEEVVRWVASILGLRPRQVELVAGLKSRDKTVLVEGLDEVAIRATLQTELDNKL
;
A
#
# COMPACT_ATOMS: atom_id res chain seq x y z
N MET A 1 8.96 -47.33 -8.13
CA MET A 1 7.79 -46.57 -7.62
C MET A 1 8.32 -45.23 -7.11
N LEU A 2 8.51 -44.24 -8.00
CA LEU A 2 8.96 -42.90 -7.59
C LEU A 2 7.73 -42.05 -7.31
N SER A 3 7.57 -41.67 -6.04
CA SER A 3 6.54 -40.74 -5.59
C SER A 3 6.88 -39.33 -6.08
N ILE A 4 6.22 -38.92 -7.16
CA ILE A 4 6.03 -37.51 -7.51
C ILE A 4 5.14 -36.85 -6.44
N GLY A 5 5.77 -36.31 -5.40
CA GLY A 5 5.09 -35.71 -4.26
C GLY A 5 5.29 -34.20 -4.17
N ARG A 6 4.29 -33.44 -4.63
CA ARG A 6 4.01 -32.02 -4.35
C ARG A 6 4.92 -30.95 -4.99
N MET A 7 4.69 -30.68 -6.28
CA MET A 7 4.72 -29.31 -6.79
C MET A 7 3.41 -28.63 -6.36
N GLY A 8 3.46 -27.65 -5.45
CA GLY A 8 2.21 -27.11 -4.91
C GLY A 8 2.36 -25.99 -3.90
N GLN A 9 3.07 -24.93 -4.30
CA GLN A 9 2.72 -23.53 -4.01
C GLN A 9 3.86 -22.69 -4.60
N ALA A 10 3.70 -22.24 -5.85
CA ALA A 10 4.36 -21.00 -6.22
C ALA A 10 3.83 -19.97 -5.21
N ALA A 11 4.68 -19.54 -4.27
CA ALA A 11 4.38 -18.42 -3.41
C ALA A 11 3.88 -17.33 -4.35
N ARG A 12 2.59 -16.97 -4.26
CA ARG A 12 2.06 -15.89 -5.08
C ARG A 12 2.93 -14.70 -4.75
N VAL A 13 3.73 -14.26 -5.72
CA VAL A 13 4.52 -13.05 -5.57
C VAL A 13 3.51 -11.93 -5.42
N VAL A 14 3.30 -11.52 -4.17
CA VAL A 14 2.42 -10.42 -3.83
C VAL A 14 3.28 -9.19 -3.99
N LEU A 15 3.01 -8.36 -4.99
CA LEU A 15 3.76 -7.12 -5.18
C LEU A 15 3.13 -5.99 -4.35
N PRO A 16 3.93 -5.05 -3.82
CA PRO A 16 3.43 -3.89 -3.08
C PRO A 16 2.63 -2.92 -3.96
N ILE A 17 2.94 -2.90 -5.26
CA ILE A 17 2.34 -2.04 -6.28
C ILE A 17 1.99 -2.94 -7.46
N GLN A 18 0.76 -2.86 -7.96
CA GLN A 18 0.29 -3.70 -9.06
C GLN A 18 -0.69 -2.94 -9.94
N LEU A 19 -0.39 -2.82 -11.24
CA LEU A 19 -1.37 -2.39 -12.23
C LEU A 19 -2.51 -3.41 -12.35
N ARG A 20 -3.76 -2.93 -12.28
CA ARG A 20 -4.96 -3.74 -12.49
C ARG A 20 -5.44 -3.67 -13.94
N PRO A 21 -6.19 -4.67 -14.42
CA PRO A 21 -6.74 -4.68 -15.78
C PRO A 21 -7.70 -3.53 -16.09
N ASP A 22 -8.28 -2.90 -15.07
CA ASP A 22 -9.17 -1.74 -15.18
C ASP A 22 -8.41 -0.39 -15.25
N GLY A 23 -7.09 -0.42 -15.36
CA GLY A 23 -6.24 0.76 -15.46
C GLY A 23 -5.94 1.45 -14.12
N ARG A 24 -6.44 0.92 -13.00
CA ARG A 24 -6.12 1.42 -11.65
C ARG A 24 -4.87 0.74 -11.10
N VAL A 25 -4.17 1.41 -10.19
CA VAL A 25 -3.01 0.83 -9.51
C VAL A 25 -3.40 0.44 -8.09
N GLN A 26 -3.10 -0.81 -7.72
CA GLN A 26 -3.32 -1.33 -6.38
C GLN A 26 -2.05 -1.20 -5.56
N LEU A 27 -2.18 -0.64 -4.36
CA LEU A 27 -1.14 -0.49 -3.36
C LEU A 27 -1.45 -1.36 -2.15
N ARG A 28 -0.48 -2.17 -1.72
CA ARG A 28 -0.54 -2.91 -0.47
C ARG A 28 0.30 -2.20 0.58
N LEU A 29 -0.37 -1.80 1.65
CA LEU A 29 0.21 -1.01 2.72
C LEU A 29 0.16 -1.82 4.02
N HIS A 30 1.26 -1.84 4.76
CA HIS A 30 1.30 -2.36 6.11
C HIS A 30 1.31 -1.20 7.11
N VAL A 31 0.15 -0.94 7.71
CA VAL A 31 -0.11 0.28 8.48
C VAL A 31 0.12 0.07 9.97
N LYS A 32 1.00 0.90 10.55
CA LYS A 32 1.28 0.96 11.99
C LYS A 32 0.67 2.25 12.58
N PRO A 33 -0.50 2.18 13.23
CA PRO A 33 -1.17 3.37 13.80
C PRO A 33 -0.54 3.86 15.10
N GLY A 34 -0.85 5.11 15.47
CA GLY A 34 -0.37 5.73 16.71
C GLY A 34 1.06 6.24 16.66
N ALA A 35 1.58 6.53 15.46
CA ALA A 35 2.90 7.13 15.29
C ALA A 35 2.89 8.64 15.61
N ARG A 36 4.07 9.25 15.71
CA ARG A 36 4.20 10.72 15.87
C ARG A 36 3.84 11.48 14.61
N GLN A 37 4.04 10.88 13.44
CA GLN A 37 3.82 11.46 12.13
C GLN A 37 3.47 10.37 11.11
N THR A 38 2.71 10.72 10.07
CA THR A 38 2.35 9.80 8.99
C THR A 38 3.47 9.78 7.93
N GLN A 39 4.08 8.62 7.69
CA GLN A 39 5.20 8.48 6.72
C GLN A 39 5.47 7.04 6.31
N ILE A 40 6.09 6.86 5.14
CA ILE A 40 6.67 5.58 4.72
C ILE A 40 7.82 5.22 5.66
N THR A 41 7.90 3.94 6.05
CA THR A 41 9.01 3.40 6.83
C THR A 41 9.90 2.48 6.03
N ASP A 42 9.31 1.72 5.12
CA ASP A 42 10.00 0.70 4.34
C ASP A 42 9.18 0.33 3.10
N MET A 43 9.84 -0.19 2.07
CA MET A 43 9.19 -0.80 0.91
C MET A 43 9.78 -2.18 0.72
N THR A 44 8.97 -3.21 0.96
CA THR A 44 9.37 -4.61 0.81
C THR A 44 8.82 -5.18 -0.50
N GLU A 45 9.26 -6.38 -0.87
CA GLU A 45 8.70 -7.12 -2.00
C GLU A 45 7.22 -7.47 -1.84
N ASN A 46 6.66 -7.37 -0.62
CA ASN A 46 5.28 -7.77 -0.30
C ASN A 46 4.33 -6.58 -0.04
N ALA A 47 4.82 -5.52 0.61
CA ALA A 47 4.02 -4.37 1.03
C ALA A 47 4.89 -3.13 1.31
N ILE A 48 4.24 -1.97 1.29
CA ILE A 48 4.82 -0.68 1.72
C ILE A 48 4.51 -0.49 3.21
N GLY A 49 5.53 -0.39 4.05
CA GLY A 49 5.41 -0.03 5.44
C GLY A 49 5.02 1.44 5.59
N LEU A 50 3.90 1.69 6.27
CA LEU A 50 3.35 3.03 6.51
C LEU A 50 3.05 3.21 7.99
N GLN A 51 3.65 4.20 8.61
CA GLN A 51 3.22 4.67 9.93
C GLN A 51 2.17 5.76 9.75
N VAL A 52 1.13 5.75 10.58
CA VAL A 52 0.09 6.79 10.56
C VAL A 52 -0.03 7.44 11.93
N ALA A 53 -0.11 8.77 11.95
CA ALA A 53 -0.31 9.53 13.18
C ALA A 53 -1.72 9.34 13.75
N ALA A 54 -2.67 8.97 12.89
CA ALA A 54 -4.05 8.71 13.30
C ALA A 54 -4.10 7.66 14.43
N PRO A 55 -4.94 7.89 15.46
CA PRO A 55 -5.10 6.95 16.55
C PRO A 55 -5.74 5.64 16.03
N PRO A 56 -5.54 4.52 16.74
CA PRO A 56 -6.18 3.23 16.42
C PRO A 56 -7.68 3.23 16.81
N ARG A 57 -8.40 4.30 16.50
CA ARG A 57 -9.86 4.41 16.64
C ARG A 57 -10.51 3.99 15.32
N GLU A 58 -11.71 3.45 15.36
CA GLU A 58 -12.42 2.99 14.15
C GLU A 58 -12.44 4.08 13.08
N GLY A 59 -11.97 3.74 11.87
CA GLY A 59 -12.01 4.63 10.70
C GLY A 59 -10.87 5.65 10.58
N ALA A 60 -10.31 6.16 11.68
CA ALA A 60 -9.32 7.25 11.63
C ALA A 60 -8.05 6.88 10.84
N ALA A 61 -7.54 5.66 11.03
CA ALA A 61 -6.40 5.16 10.26
C ALA A 61 -6.73 4.91 8.78
N ASN A 62 -8.00 4.69 8.43
CA ASN A 62 -8.42 4.46 7.04
C ASN A 62 -8.44 5.79 6.27
N GLU A 63 -9.05 6.81 6.87
CA GLU A 63 -9.12 8.16 6.31
C GLU A 63 -7.73 8.77 6.14
N GLU A 64 -6.87 8.63 7.15
CA GLU A 64 -5.52 9.15 7.12
C GLU A 64 -4.68 8.48 6.02
N VAL A 65 -4.84 7.18 5.80
CA VAL A 65 -4.15 6.47 4.70
C VAL A 65 -4.59 7.01 3.35
N VAL A 66 -5.89 7.16 3.11
CA VAL A 66 -6.40 7.70 1.85
C VAL A 66 -5.92 9.13 1.65
N ARG A 67 -6.00 9.98 2.68
CA ARG A 67 -5.55 11.38 2.62
C ARG A 67 -4.06 11.47 2.34
N TRP A 68 -3.26 10.68 3.04
CA TRP A 68 -1.81 10.70 2.91
C TRP A 68 -1.38 10.21 1.53
N VAL A 69 -1.92 9.08 1.04
CA VAL A 69 -1.64 8.56 -0.31
C VAL A 69 -2.06 9.58 -1.38
N ALA A 70 -3.22 10.23 -1.23
CA ALA A 70 -3.64 11.28 -2.15
C ALA A 70 -2.66 12.47 -2.14
N SER A 71 -2.20 12.89 -0.97
CA SER A 71 -1.28 14.01 -0.81
C SER A 71 0.08 13.74 -1.45
N ILE A 72 0.71 12.58 -1.19
CA ILE A 72 2.04 12.28 -1.74
C ILE A 72 2.02 12.09 -3.26
N LEU A 73 0.92 11.57 -3.81
CA LEU A 73 0.76 11.35 -5.24
C LEU A 73 0.21 12.59 -5.97
N GLY A 74 -0.09 13.68 -5.25
CA GLY A 74 -0.68 14.89 -5.85
C GLY A 74 -2.10 14.67 -6.41
N LEU A 75 -2.82 13.68 -5.89
CA LEU A 75 -4.14 13.27 -6.36
C LEU A 75 -5.27 13.81 -5.49
N ARG A 76 -6.49 13.82 -6.02
CA ARG A 76 -7.69 14.11 -5.23
C ARG A 76 -8.04 12.90 -4.35
N PRO A 77 -8.59 13.10 -3.14
CA PRO A 77 -9.02 11.98 -2.28
C PRO A 77 -9.98 11.00 -2.96
N ARG A 78 -10.83 11.47 -3.90
CA ARG A 78 -11.75 10.61 -4.66
C ARG A 78 -11.03 9.61 -5.61
N GLN A 79 -9.80 9.90 -6.00
CA GLN A 79 -8.98 9.02 -6.85
C GLN A 79 -8.27 7.94 -6.04
N VAL A 80 -8.43 7.92 -4.72
CA VAL A 80 -7.77 7.00 -3.82
C VAL A 80 -8.86 6.30 -2.99
N GLU A 81 -8.94 4.98 -3.10
CA GLU A 81 -9.99 4.19 -2.47
C GLU A 81 -9.39 3.06 -1.63
N LEU A 82 -9.76 2.96 -0.36
CA LEU A 82 -9.39 1.82 0.49
C LEU A 82 -10.36 0.65 0.22
N VAL A 83 -9.89 -0.37 -0.49
CA VAL A 83 -10.72 -1.52 -0.92
C VAL A 83 -10.60 -2.75 -0.02
N ALA A 84 -9.57 -2.83 0.82
CA ALA A 84 -9.43 -3.89 1.81
C ALA A 84 -8.67 -3.42 3.05
N GLY A 85 -8.84 -4.13 4.17
CA GLY A 85 -8.10 -3.86 5.40
C GLY A 85 -8.76 -2.84 6.33
N LEU A 86 -10.08 -2.63 6.24
CA LEU A 86 -10.82 -1.70 7.11
C LEU A 86 -10.61 -1.97 8.60
N LYS A 87 -10.48 -3.24 8.98
CA LYS A 87 -10.24 -3.73 10.35
C LYS A 87 -8.85 -4.33 10.55
N SER A 88 -7.94 -4.19 9.58
CA SER A 88 -6.58 -4.73 9.62
C SER A 88 -5.53 -3.64 9.49
N ARG A 89 -4.30 -3.98 9.90
CA ARG A 89 -3.08 -3.20 9.63
C ARG A 89 -2.69 -3.32 8.16
N ASP A 90 -2.94 -4.47 7.55
CA ASP A 90 -2.73 -4.66 6.12
C ASP A 90 -3.90 -4.05 5.36
N LYS A 91 -3.59 -3.00 4.60
CA LYS A 91 -4.54 -2.21 3.82
C LYS A 91 -4.25 -2.35 2.35
N THR A 92 -5.31 -2.34 1.55
CA THR A 92 -5.20 -2.32 0.09
C THR A 92 -5.91 -1.09 -0.43
N VAL A 93 -5.17 -0.25 -1.14
CA VAL A 93 -5.66 1.01 -1.70
C VAL A 93 -5.63 0.91 -3.23
N LEU A 94 -6.67 1.41 -3.88
CA LEU A 94 -6.69 1.63 -5.32
C LEU A 94 -6.44 3.10 -5.61
N VAL A 95 -5.63 3.34 -6.63
CA VAL A 95 -5.28 4.66 -7.13
C VAL A 95 -5.70 4.74 -8.59
N GLU A 96 -6.38 5.83 -8.94
CA GLU A 96 -6.83 6.14 -10.30
C GLU A 96 -6.13 7.39 -10.84
N GLY A 97 -5.74 7.35 -12.12
CA GLY A 97 -5.17 8.50 -12.81
C GLY A 97 -3.64 8.62 -12.73
N LEU A 98 -2.96 7.62 -12.19
CA LEU A 98 -1.50 7.45 -12.28
C LEU A 98 -1.15 6.03 -12.67
N ASP A 99 -0.05 5.90 -13.40
CA ASP A 99 0.55 4.63 -13.77
C ASP A 99 1.43 4.06 -12.63
N GLU A 100 1.70 2.76 -12.71
CA GLU A 100 2.51 2.06 -11.70
C GLU A 100 3.91 2.66 -11.58
N VAL A 101 4.52 3.10 -12.68
CA VAL A 101 5.91 3.60 -12.69
C VAL A 101 5.99 4.95 -11.98
N ALA A 102 5.07 5.87 -12.28
CA ALA A 102 5.00 7.15 -11.58
C ALA A 102 4.78 6.97 -10.07
N ILE A 103 3.83 6.12 -9.67
CA ILE A 103 3.56 5.88 -8.25
C ILE A 103 4.78 5.29 -7.54
N ARG A 104 5.43 4.29 -8.16
CA ARG A 104 6.64 3.67 -7.61
C ARG A 104 7.76 4.71 -7.45
N ALA A 105 7.97 5.56 -8.45
CA ALA A 105 9.00 6.61 -8.39
C ALA A 105 8.73 7.59 -7.24
N THR A 106 7.50 8.08 -7.10
CA THR A 106 7.13 8.99 -6.01
C THR A 106 7.32 8.34 -4.63
N LEU A 107 6.88 7.09 -4.45
CA LEU A 107 7.05 6.38 -3.18
C LEU A 107 8.52 6.11 -2.86
N GLN A 108 9.34 5.83 -3.87
CA GLN A 108 10.78 5.66 -3.71
C GLN A 108 11.43 6.97 -3.29
N THR A 109 11.12 8.08 -3.94
CA THR A 109 11.61 9.41 -3.54
C THR A 109 11.21 9.77 -2.11
N GLU A 110 9.98 9.48 -1.69
CA GLU A 110 9.55 9.70 -0.31
C GLU A 110 10.30 8.83 0.71
N LEU A 111 10.69 7.61 0.32
CA LEU A 111 11.53 6.73 1.14
C LEU A 111 12.97 7.28 1.25
N ASP A 112 13.55 7.73 0.14
CA ASP A 112 14.90 8.29 0.07
C ASP A 112 15.01 9.63 0.81
N ASN A 113 13.97 10.49 0.79
CA ASN A 113 13.91 11.75 1.53
C ASN A 113 13.88 11.58 3.07
N LYS A 114 13.79 10.34 3.56
CA LYS A 114 13.72 9.99 4.99
C LYS A 114 14.97 9.28 5.52
N LEU A 115 15.93 8.96 4.65
CA LEU A 115 17.28 8.50 5.01
C LEU A 115 18.24 9.70 5.12
#